data_AF-A0A7V9RU66-F1
#
_entry.id   AF-A0A7V9RU66-F1
#
_cell.length_a   1.000
_cell.length_b   1.000
_cell.length_c   1.000
_cell.angle_alpha   90.00
_cell.angle_beta   90.00
_cell.angle_gamma   90.00
#
_symmetry.space_group_name_H-M   'P 1'
#
loop_
_entity.id
_entity.type
_entity.pdbx_description
1 polymer ?
#
loop_
_entity_poly.entity_id
_entity_poly.type
_entity_poly.pdbx_seq_one_letter_code
_entity_poly.pdbx_strand_id
1 'polypeptide(L)'
;GGRSWTNKGIFIEDHQPRMILKPHNTSNTFAGGVGDPSAVASGKYLYLFYGEYGYPGIYDSASYNVDLERSGQCISVARILLSDLDNPAGKAKRWNGKSFNAPFDSIGAPIHSLQIPKSAGGGPASSPKGKFHWGPSVSWNTYLNAWVMLMAKVEGPSWQGGTIYISYNKNADLGNEKNSQEWSTPELLVNRPGHILWYPSLQPLNSAKDIANKNTCLKLGQKARLFFKDMHNDKAEYLSEYIVEFKK
;
A
#
# COMPACT_ATOMS: atom_id res chain seq x y z
N GLY A 1 7.10 -14.37 -15.08
CA GLY A 1 5.65 -14.34 -15.38
C GLY A 1 5.40 -13.51 -16.62
N GLY A 2 4.19 -13.52 -17.19
CA GLY A 2 3.79 -12.57 -18.24
C GLY A 2 3.43 -13.17 -19.60
N ARG A 3 3.98 -14.33 -19.99
CA ARG A 3 3.74 -14.91 -21.33
C ARG A 3 2.28 -15.24 -21.63
N SER A 4 1.48 -15.52 -20.59
CA SER A 4 0.05 -15.84 -20.69
C SER A 4 -0.86 -14.70 -20.22
N TRP A 5 -0.31 -13.51 -19.98
CA TRP A 5 -1.10 -12.40 -19.45
C TRP A 5 -1.85 -11.69 -20.57
N THR A 6 -3.14 -11.52 -20.36
CA THR A 6 -3.99 -10.69 -21.23
C THR A 6 -4.18 -9.34 -20.55
N ASN A 7 -3.86 -8.25 -21.25
CA ASN A 7 -4.19 -6.92 -20.76
C ASN A 7 -5.71 -6.70 -20.84
N LYS A 8 -6.35 -6.49 -19.70
CA LYS A 8 -7.79 -6.22 -19.60
C LYS A 8 -8.12 -4.73 -19.56
N GLY A 9 -7.13 -3.86 -19.34
CA GLY A 9 -7.31 -2.41 -19.22
C GLY A 9 -6.88 -1.84 -17.88
N ILE A 10 -7.16 -0.54 -17.69
CA ILE A 10 -6.75 0.25 -16.52
C ILE A 10 -7.73 0.04 -15.37
N PHE A 11 -7.20 -0.12 -14.16
CA PHE A 11 -7.99 -0.20 -12.93
C PHE A 11 -8.26 1.20 -12.34
N ILE A 12 -7.19 1.92 -12.01
CA ILE A 12 -7.17 3.34 -11.60
C ILE A 12 -5.98 4.03 -12.28
N GLU A 13 -6.07 5.33 -12.47
CA GLU A 13 -4.98 6.16 -13.02
C GLU A 13 -5.03 7.57 -12.46
N ASP A 14 -3.95 8.33 -12.57
CA ASP A 14 -3.97 9.76 -12.28
C ASP A 14 -3.49 10.52 -13.51
N HIS A 15 -4.04 11.72 -13.69
CA HIS A 15 -3.69 12.60 -14.78
C HIS A 15 -2.61 13.63 -14.40
N GLN A 16 -1.97 14.19 -15.42
CA GLN A 16 -0.89 15.18 -15.29
C GLN A 16 -1.15 16.34 -14.31
N PRO A 17 -2.38 16.90 -14.17
CA PRO A 17 -2.64 17.99 -13.22
C PRO A 17 -2.32 17.66 -11.76
N ARG A 18 -2.16 16.38 -11.40
CA ARG A 18 -1.79 15.95 -10.04
C ARG A 18 -0.28 15.79 -9.85
N MET A 19 0.53 15.99 -10.90
CA MET A 19 1.98 15.84 -10.82
C MET A 19 2.61 17.05 -10.14
N ILE A 20 3.28 16.81 -9.02
CA ILE A 20 4.11 17.77 -8.28
C ILE A 20 5.46 17.87 -9.00
N LEU A 21 5.65 18.98 -9.69
CA LEU A 21 6.85 19.25 -10.48
C LEU A 21 7.92 19.98 -9.65
N LYS A 22 9.08 20.22 -10.27
CA LYS A 22 10.07 21.17 -9.73
C LYS A 22 9.43 22.57 -9.62
N PRO A 23 9.82 23.38 -8.61
CA PRO A 23 10.90 23.14 -7.66
C PRO A 23 10.52 22.31 -6.42
N HIS A 24 9.25 21.94 -6.24
CA HIS A 24 8.78 21.30 -5.00
C HIS A 24 9.18 19.82 -4.89
N ASN A 25 9.12 19.07 -5.99
CA ASN A 25 9.58 17.69 -5.98
C ASN A 25 11.10 17.60 -6.02
N THR A 26 11.66 17.18 -4.89
CA THR A 26 13.10 17.06 -4.61
C THR A 26 13.48 15.74 -3.96
N SER A 27 12.51 14.83 -3.76
CA SER A 27 12.72 13.52 -3.14
C SER A 27 13.32 12.48 -4.08
N ASN A 28 13.43 12.76 -5.38
CA ASN A 28 13.77 11.78 -6.42
C ASN A 28 12.83 10.55 -6.41
N THR A 29 11.59 10.73 -5.93
CA THR A 29 10.51 9.74 -6.06
C THR A 29 9.59 10.13 -7.23
N PHE A 30 8.41 9.51 -7.33
CA PHE A 30 7.44 9.82 -8.37
C PHE A 30 6.97 11.28 -8.30
N ALA A 31 6.74 11.89 -9.46
CA ALA A 31 6.12 13.23 -9.55
C ALA A 31 4.63 13.22 -9.19
N GLY A 32 3.99 12.05 -9.18
CA GLY A 32 2.60 11.89 -8.84
C GLY A 32 2.16 10.49 -9.21
N GLY A 33 0.86 10.26 -9.14
CA GLY A 33 0.26 9.00 -9.55
C GLY A 33 -0.07 8.06 -8.40
N VAL A 34 -0.41 6.85 -8.78
CA VAL A 34 -0.75 5.76 -7.88
C VAL A 34 0.18 4.58 -8.15
N GLY A 35 0.69 3.94 -7.10
CA GLY A 35 1.69 2.89 -7.25
C GLY A 35 1.60 1.78 -6.22
N ASP A 36 2.45 0.78 -6.42
CA ASP A 36 2.66 -0.35 -5.52
C ASP A 36 1.38 -1.06 -5.07
N PRO A 37 0.54 -1.51 -6.01
CA PRO A 37 -0.76 -2.08 -5.69
C PRO A 37 -0.68 -3.43 -4.97
N SER A 38 -1.58 -3.65 -4.02
CA SER A 38 -1.91 -4.96 -3.46
C SER A 38 -3.42 -5.19 -3.51
N ALA A 39 -3.82 -6.30 -4.14
CA ALA A 39 -5.22 -6.58 -4.43
C ALA A 39 -5.72 -7.81 -3.67
N VAL A 40 -6.89 -7.70 -3.02
CA VAL A 40 -7.57 -8.80 -2.32
C VAL A 40 -9.06 -8.82 -2.62
N ALA A 41 -9.63 -10.01 -2.79
CA ALA A 41 -11.06 -10.18 -2.98
C ALA A 41 -11.77 -10.28 -1.61
N SER A 42 -12.86 -9.51 -1.44
CA SER A 42 -13.73 -9.59 -0.26
C SER A 42 -15.18 -9.34 -0.71
N GLY A 43 -16.05 -10.32 -0.44
CA GLY A 43 -17.41 -10.33 -0.98
C GLY A 43 -17.42 -10.31 -2.52
N LYS A 44 -18.20 -9.39 -3.10
CA LYS A 44 -18.34 -9.23 -4.56
C LYS A 44 -17.32 -8.28 -5.21
N TYR A 45 -16.36 -7.76 -4.43
CA TYR A 45 -15.42 -6.74 -4.88
C TYR A 45 -13.96 -7.24 -4.83
N LEU A 46 -13.15 -6.72 -5.74
CA LEU A 46 -11.70 -6.68 -5.60
C LEU A 46 -11.33 -5.32 -4.98
N TYR A 47 -10.63 -5.35 -3.85
CA TYR A 47 -10.06 -4.17 -3.20
C TYR A 47 -8.61 -4.02 -3.64
N LEU A 48 -8.24 -2.81 -4.04
CA LEU A 48 -6.89 -2.43 -4.43
C LEU A 48 -6.37 -1.43 -3.39
N PHE A 49 -5.41 -1.86 -2.57
CA PHE A 49 -4.65 -0.98 -1.68
C PHE A 49 -3.43 -0.48 -2.45
N TYR A 50 -3.13 0.81 -2.39
CA TYR A 50 -2.10 1.42 -3.23
C TYR A 50 -1.49 2.65 -2.55
N GLY A 51 -0.27 3.03 -2.95
CA GLY A 51 0.35 4.29 -2.58
C GLY A 51 -0.18 5.46 -3.42
N GLU A 52 -0.64 6.52 -2.77
CA GLU A 52 -1.14 7.75 -3.40
C GLU A 52 -0.02 8.80 -3.41
N TYR A 53 0.55 9.11 -4.57
CA TYR A 53 1.69 10.02 -4.71
C TYR A 53 1.33 11.35 -5.40
N GLY A 54 0.14 11.44 -6.02
CA GLY A 54 -0.34 12.66 -6.66
C GLY A 54 -0.80 13.73 -5.67
N TYR A 55 -0.69 15.00 -6.07
CA TYR A 55 -1.26 16.12 -5.32
C TYR A 55 -2.77 15.91 -5.13
N PRO A 56 -3.34 16.11 -3.93
CA PRO A 56 -4.77 15.95 -3.67
C PRO A 56 -5.53 17.21 -4.11
N GLY A 57 -5.40 17.54 -5.40
CA GLY A 57 -5.94 18.72 -6.04
C GLY A 57 -5.34 18.90 -7.44
N ILE A 58 -5.44 20.10 -7.97
CA ILE A 58 -4.67 20.53 -9.15
C ILE A 58 -3.38 21.14 -8.63
N TYR A 59 -2.24 20.57 -9.02
CA TYR A 59 -0.93 21.13 -8.71
C TYR A 59 -0.71 22.41 -9.50
N ASP A 60 -0.35 23.46 -8.78
CA ASP A 60 0.15 24.71 -9.32
C ASP A 60 1.32 25.18 -8.46
N SER A 61 2.42 25.59 -9.09
CA SER A 61 3.63 25.94 -8.35
C SER A 61 3.48 27.22 -7.52
N ALA A 62 2.60 28.15 -7.93
CA ALA A 62 2.41 29.41 -7.20
C ALA A 62 1.57 29.23 -5.93
N SER A 63 0.68 28.23 -5.92
CA SER A 63 -0.26 27.94 -4.84
C SER A 63 0.02 26.62 -4.11
N TYR A 64 1.18 26.00 -4.36
CA TYR A 64 1.56 24.73 -3.74
C TYR A 64 1.48 24.79 -2.22
N ASN A 65 0.73 23.84 -1.66
CA ASN A 65 0.56 23.68 -0.22
C ASN A 65 1.09 22.31 0.23
N VAL A 66 2.14 22.34 1.05
CA VAL A 66 2.82 21.16 1.60
C VAL A 66 1.95 20.35 2.56
N ASP A 67 1.11 21.02 3.35
CA ASP A 67 0.20 20.34 4.29
C ASP A 67 -0.95 19.67 3.53
N LEU A 68 -1.39 20.25 2.40
CA LEU A 68 -2.34 19.62 1.51
C LEU A 68 -1.73 18.37 0.86
N GLU A 69 -0.53 18.43 0.28
CA GLU A 69 0.14 17.25 -0.28
C GLU A 69 0.25 16.12 0.77
N ARG A 70 0.77 16.45 1.95
CA ARG A 70 0.90 15.50 3.07
C ARG A 70 -0.42 14.83 3.42
N SER A 71 -1.54 15.56 3.35
CA SER A 71 -2.86 15.01 3.70
C SER A 71 -3.35 13.93 2.73
N GLY A 72 -2.88 13.94 1.48
CA GLY A 72 -3.21 12.92 0.47
C GLY A 72 -2.36 11.66 0.56
N GLN A 73 -1.24 11.71 1.28
CA GLN A 73 -0.40 10.53 1.54
C GLN A 73 -1.07 9.61 2.58
N CYS A 74 -0.84 8.30 2.63
CA CYS A 74 0.08 7.53 1.81
C CYS A 74 -0.60 6.30 1.20
N ILE A 75 -1.16 5.38 2.00
CA ILE A 75 -1.86 4.21 1.48
C ILE A 75 -3.37 4.49 1.43
N SER A 76 -3.93 4.33 0.23
CA SER A 76 -5.35 4.50 -0.09
C SER A 76 -5.96 3.19 -0.56
N VAL A 77 -7.29 3.17 -0.74
CA VAL A 77 -8.00 1.99 -1.24
C VAL A 77 -9.04 2.35 -2.29
N ALA A 78 -9.08 1.55 -3.34
CA ALA A 78 -10.13 1.54 -4.35
C ALA A 78 -10.79 0.15 -4.41
N ARG A 79 -11.97 0.06 -5.01
CA ARG A 79 -12.60 -1.23 -5.29
C ARG A 79 -13.29 -1.26 -6.65
N ILE A 80 -13.44 -2.46 -7.20
CA ILE A 80 -14.22 -2.76 -8.40
C ILE A 80 -15.03 -4.03 -8.17
N LEU A 81 -16.17 -4.20 -8.83
CA LEU A 81 -16.88 -5.47 -8.81
C LEU A 81 -16.02 -6.54 -9.50
N LEU A 82 -16.02 -7.76 -8.95
CA LEU A 82 -15.32 -8.89 -9.57
C LEU A 82 -15.84 -9.18 -10.98
N SER A 83 -17.16 -9.00 -11.20
CA SER A 83 -17.82 -9.16 -12.50
C SER A 83 -17.38 -8.14 -13.55
N ASP A 84 -16.69 -7.07 -13.15
CA ASP A 84 -16.26 -5.99 -14.04
C ASP A 84 -14.80 -6.14 -14.51
N LEU A 85 -14.05 -7.12 -13.97
CA LEU A 85 -12.61 -7.26 -14.24
C LEU A 85 -12.27 -7.59 -15.71
N ASP A 86 -13.21 -8.11 -16.48
CA ASP A 86 -13.01 -8.34 -17.92
C ASP A 86 -12.98 -7.04 -18.73
N ASN A 87 -13.59 -5.96 -18.22
CA ASN A 87 -13.62 -4.62 -18.83
C ASN A 87 -13.58 -3.56 -17.72
N PRO A 88 -12.44 -3.36 -17.03
CA PRO A 88 -12.36 -2.62 -15.77
C PRO A 88 -12.27 -1.09 -15.93
N ALA A 89 -11.87 -0.60 -17.11
CA ALA A 89 -11.65 0.83 -17.35
C ALA A 89 -12.89 1.66 -16.99
N GLY A 90 -12.70 2.70 -16.17
CA GLY A 90 -13.79 3.57 -15.72
C GLY A 90 -14.66 3.04 -14.59
N LYS A 91 -14.51 1.77 -14.18
CA LYS A 91 -15.45 1.10 -13.26
C LYS A 91 -15.00 1.04 -11.81
N ALA A 92 -13.71 1.13 -11.54
CA ALA A 92 -13.23 1.20 -10.17
C ALA A 92 -13.70 2.49 -9.48
N LYS A 93 -13.86 2.42 -8.16
CA LYS A 93 -14.18 3.57 -7.32
C LYS A 93 -13.17 3.67 -6.19
N ARG A 94 -12.59 4.86 -6.01
CA ARG A 94 -11.72 5.18 -4.87
C ARG A 94 -12.57 5.50 -3.64
N TRP A 95 -12.02 5.25 -2.46
CA TRP A 95 -12.60 5.76 -1.23
C TRP A 95 -12.46 7.28 -1.18
N ASN A 96 -13.54 8.01 -0.90
CA ASN A 96 -13.54 9.48 -0.86
C ASN A 96 -13.56 10.08 0.55
N GLY A 97 -13.32 9.26 1.58
CA GLY A 97 -13.42 9.64 2.99
C GLY A 97 -14.74 9.20 3.65
N LYS A 98 -15.76 8.88 2.84
CA LYS A 98 -17.08 8.43 3.33
C LYS A 98 -17.56 7.13 2.68
N SER A 99 -17.21 6.92 1.42
CA SER A 99 -17.73 5.84 0.59
C SER A 99 -16.85 5.62 -0.65
N PHE A 100 -17.04 4.49 -1.32
CA PHE A 100 -16.41 4.21 -2.61
C PHE A 100 -17.18 4.88 -3.76
N ASN A 101 -17.11 6.22 -3.82
CA ASN A 101 -17.82 7.03 -4.80
C ASN A 101 -16.89 7.92 -5.66
N ALA A 102 -15.62 8.06 -5.28
CA ALA A 102 -14.67 8.82 -6.09
C ALA A 102 -14.38 8.03 -7.40
N PRO A 103 -14.45 8.66 -8.58
CA PRO A 103 -14.04 8.06 -9.85
C PRO A 103 -12.63 7.46 -9.81
N PHE A 104 -12.39 6.48 -10.68
CA PHE A 104 -11.12 5.76 -10.84
C PHE A 104 -9.91 6.69 -11.10
N ASP A 105 -10.16 7.84 -11.70
CA ASP A 105 -9.18 8.85 -12.13
C ASP A 105 -9.18 10.13 -11.29
N SER A 106 -9.86 10.10 -10.14
CA SER A 106 -10.03 11.24 -9.25
C SER A 106 -9.25 11.08 -7.94
N ILE A 107 -9.36 12.07 -7.05
CA ILE A 107 -8.68 12.09 -5.76
C ILE A 107 -9.42 11.17 -4.76
N GLY A 108 -8.70 10.22 -4.19
CA GLY A 108 -9.16 9.43 -3.05
C GLY A 108 -8.80 10.06 -1.70
N ALA A 109 -9.29 9.47 -0.62
CA ALA A 109 -8.85 9.75 0.74
C ALA A 109 -8.03 8.56 1.28
N PRO A 110 -6.86 8.81 1.88
CA PRO A 110 -6.02 7.76 2.43
C PRO A 110 -6.62 7.13 3.69
N ILE A 111 -6.13 5.94 4.03
CA ILE A 111 -6.46 5.27 5.29
C ILE A 111 -5.75 6.02 6.43
N HIS A 112 -6.51 6.74 7.24
CA HIS A 112 -5.98 7.70 8.19
C HIS A 112 -5.01 7.10 9.21
N SER A 113 -5.31 5.91 9.73
CA SER A 113 -4.47 5.24 10.74
C SER A 113 -3.09 4.82 10.21
N LEU A 114 -2.91 4.75 8.89
CA LEU A 114 -1.62 4.43 8.27
C LEU A 114 -0.75 5.68 8.02
N GLN A 115 -1.32 6.89 8.16
CA GLN A 115 -0.58 8.13 8.02
C GLN A 115 0.37 8.34 9.21
N ILE A 116 1.59 8.78 8.92
CA ILE A 116 2.52 9.19 9.98
C ILE A 116 2.12 10.59 10.47
N PRO A 117 1.93 10.80 11.79
CA PRO A 117 1.65 12.13 12.32
C PRO A 117 2.75 13.13 12.00
N LYS A 118 2.39 14.41 11.82
CA LYS A 118 3.35 15.50 11.58
C LYS A 118 4.40 15.60 12.71
N SER A 119 3.99 15.36 13.95
CA SER A 119 4.87 15.31 15.13
C SER A 119 5.92 14.19 15.07
N ALA A 120 5.68 13.13 14.30
CA ALA A 120 6.61 12.03 14.07
C ALA A 120 7.41 12.18 12.76
N GLY A 121 7.32 13.35 12.11
CA GLY A 121 7.98 13.64 10.84
C GLY A 121 7.20 13.20 9.60
N GLY A 122 5.91 12.88 9.74
CA GLY A 122 5.04 12.60 8.59
C GLY A 122 5.01 13.77 7.62
N GLY A 123 5.22 13.51 6.33
CA GLY A 123 5.44 14.56 5.34
C GLY A 123 5.01 14.20 3.92
N PRO A 124 5.07 15.19 3.00
CA PRO A 124 4.79 15.02 1.58
C PRO A 124 5.75 14.03 0.90
N ALA A 125 5.29 13.31 -0.13
CA ALA A 125 6.12 12.38 -0.89
C ALA A 125 7.14 13.08 -1.79
N SER A 126 6.88 14.34 -2.15
CA SER A 126 7.77 15.20 -2.94
C SER A 126 9.00 15.69 -2.17
N SER A 127 9.04 15.52 -0.84
CA SER A 127 10.13 16.01 0.02
C SER A 127 11.11 14.90 0.40
N PRO A 128 12.44 15.12 0.31
CA PRO A 128 13.44 14.15 0.76
C PRO A 128 13.47 13.95 2.28
N LYS A 129 12.76 14.79 3.05
CA LYS A 129 12.65 14.69 4.51
C LYS A 129 11.27 14.16 4.96
N GLY A 130 10.32 14.04 4.04
CA GLY A 130 8.96 13.59 4.34
C GLY A 130 8.95 12.09 4.63
N LYS A 131 8.32 11.69 5.73
CA LYS A 131 8.14 10.28 6.09
C LYS A 131 6.73 9.81 5.77
N PHE A 132 6.60 8.62 5.19
CA PHE A 132 5.31 8.00 4.90
C PHE A 132 5.46 6.48 4.70
N HIS A 133 4.38 5.72 4.90
CA HIS A 133 4.36 4.29 4.61
C HIS A 133 4.01 4.03 3.13
N TRP A 134 4.50 2.96 2.55
CA TRP A 134 4.23 2.65 1.14
C TRP A 134 4.41 1.16 0.86
N GLY A 135 4.07 0.75 -0.37
CA GLY A 135 4.19 -0.64 -0.81
C GLY A 135 3.35 -1.60 0.04
N PRO A 136 2.02 -1.38 0.15
CA PRO A 136 1.15 -2.27 0.89
C PRO A 136 1.25 -3.70 0.36
N SER A 137 1.22 -4.69 1.25
CA SER A 137 1.08 -6.11 0.92
C SER A 137 0.07 -6.74 1.86
N VAL A 138 -1.12 -7.03 1.32
CA VAL A 138 -2.30 -7.42 2.11
C VAL A 138 -2.60 -8.91 1.95
N SER A 139 -2.86 -9.56 3.08
CA SER A 139 -3.24 -10.98 3.15
C SER A 139 -4.34 -11.20 4.17
N TRP A 140 -5.23 -12.16 3.94
CA TRP A 140 -6.13 -12.65 4.99
C TRP A 140 -5.39 -13.65 5.89
N ASN A 141 -5.37 -13.41 7.20
CA ASN A 141 -4.82 -14.36 8.16
C ASN A 141 -5.94 -15.20 8.80
N THR A 142 -5.97 -16.50 8.50
CA THR A 142 -7.03 -17.40 8.99
C THR A 142 -6.86 -17.78 10.46
N TYR A 143 -5.66 -17.62 11.03
CA TYR A 143 -5.45 -17.86 12.45
C TYR A 143 -6.04 -16.71 13.26
N LEU A 144 -5.78 -15.46 12.88
CA LEU A 144 -6.28 -14.26 13.55
C LEU A 144 -7.73 -13.92 13.19
N ASN A 145 -8.24 -14.40 12.05
CA ASN A 145 -9.47 -13.91 11.43
C ASN A 145 -9.41 -12.39 11.18
N ALA A 146 -8.30 -11.95 10.60
CA ALA A 146 -8.04 -10.55 10.31
C ALA A 146 -7.24 -10.40 9.02
N TRP A 147 -7.40 -9.28 8.34
CA TRP A 147 -6.47 -8.85 7.31
C TRP A 147 -5.18 -8.35 7.96
N VAL A 148 -4.07 -8.64 7.31
CA VAL A 148 -2.72 -8.20 7.69
C VAL A 148 -2.16 -7.43 6.50
N MET A 149 -1.58 -6.25 6.76
CA MET A 149 -0.89 -5.45 5.76
C MET A 149 0.55 -5.23 6.20
N LEU A 150 1.49 -5.59 5.34
CA LEU A 150 2.87 -5.11 5.46
C LEU A 150 3.07 -3.85 4.63
N MET A 151 3.99 -3.00 5.08
CA MET A 151 4.38 -1.78 4.37
C MET A 151 5.81 -1.39 4.73
N ALA A 152 6.53 -0.81 3.78
CA ALA A 152 7.81 -0.15 4.04
C ALA A 152 7.56 1.29 4.50
N LYS A 153 8.59 1.94 5.04
CA LYS A 153 8.53 3.36 5.43
C LYS A 153 9.63 4.13 4.73
N VAL A 154 9.27 5.23 4.07
CA VAL A 154 10.23 6.20 3.54
C VAL A 154 10.71 7.11 4.67
N GLU A 155 12.02 7.35 4.70
CA GLU A 155 12.70 8.23 5.63
C GLU A 155 13.70 9.18 4.93
N GLY A 156 13.91 9.02 3.62
CA GLY A 156 14.85 9.78 2.81
C GLY A 156 14.49 9.77 1.31
N PRO A 157 15.31 10.41 0.46
CA PRO A 157 15.10 10.44 -0.98
C PRO A 157 15.17 9.04 -1.60
N SER A 158 14.63 8.88 -2.81
CA SER A 158 14.68 7.63 -3.58
C SER A 158 14.16 6.41 -2.80
N TRP A 159 13.08 6.59 -2.03
CA TRP A 159 12.45 5.54 -1.21
C TRP A 159 13.38 4.93 -0.14
N GLN A 160 14.37 5.68 0.33
CA GLN A 160 15.25 5.25 1.41
C GLN A 160 14.45 4.98 2.68
N GLY A 161 14.76 3.86 3.34
CA GLY A 161 14.15 3.49 4.62
C GLY A 161 14.46 2.05 5.01
N GLY A 162 14.95 1.87 6.24
CA GLY A 162 15.43 0.57 6.74
C GLY A 162 14.39 -0.22 7.52
N THR A 163 13.10 0.13 7.43
CA THR A 163 12.06 -0.39 8.33
C THR A 163 10.85 -0.95 7.58
N ILE A 164 10.32 -2.05 8.12
CA ILE A 164 9.07 -2.69 7.68
C ILE A 164 8.09 -2.64 8.84
N TYR A 165 6.83 -2.32 8.53
CA TYR A 165 5.73 -2.22 9.48
C TYR A 165 4.61 -3.19 9.13
N ILE A 166 3.79 -3.49 10.13
CA ILE A 166 2.61 -4.35 10.03
C ILE A 166 1.38 -3.65 10.60
N SER A 167 0.22 -3.80 9.95
CA SER A 167 -1.08 -3.30 10.42
C SER A 167 -2.16 -4.36 10.23
N TYR A 168 -3.22 -4.29 11.03
CA TYR A 168 -4.28 -5.29 11.08
C TYR A 168 -5.65 -4.66 10.86
N ASN A 169 -6.54 -5.39 10.21
CA ASN A 169 -7.96 -5.03 10.10
C ASN A 169 -8.82 -6.25 10.45
N LYS A 170 -9.59 -6.15 11.54
CA LYS A 170 -10.38 -7.28 12.08
C LYS A 170 -11.71 -7.48 11.35
N ASN A 171 -12.06 -6.61 10.41
CA ASN A 171 -13.29 -6.73 9.63
C ASN A 171 -13.10 -7.69 8.45
N ALA A 172 -13.70 -8.88 8.53
CA ALA A 172 -13.63 -9.87 7.44
C ALA A 172 -14.23 -9.33 6.13
N ASP A 173 -15.39 -8.66 6.23
CA ASP A 173 -16.00 -7.95 5.10
C ASP A 173 -15.49 -6.50 5.04
N LEU A 174 -14.71 -6.19 4.01
CA LEU A 174 -14.19 -4.85 3.77
C LEU A 174 -15.24 -3.90 3.17
N GLY A 175 -16.38 -4.42 2.71
CA GLY A 175 -17.38 -3.66 1.95
C GLY A 175 -18.45 -2.98 2.76
N ASN A 176 -18.58 -3.33 4.04
CA ASN A 176 -19.54 -2.73 4.95
C ASN A 176 -19.01 -1.39 5.50
N GLU A 177 -19.83 -0.33 5.40
CA GLU A 177 -19.54 1.02 5.87
C GLU A 177 -18.09 1.49 5.63
N LYS A 178 -17.32 1.66 6.72
CA LYS A 178 -15.93 2.11 6.75
C LYS A 178 -14.94 0.98 7.03
N ASN A 179 -15.36 -0.29 6.97
CA ASN A 179 -14.53 -1.43 7.34
C ASN A 179 -13.17 -1.44 6.63
N SER A 180 -13.10 -1.05 5.35
CA SER A 180 -11.83 -0.95 4.60
C SER A 180 -10.85 0.09 5.13
N GLN A 181 -11.29 0.98 6.02
CA GLN A 181 -10.51 2.06 6.64
C GLN A 181 -10.06 1.73 8.07
N GLU A 182 -10.60 0.69 8.70
CA GLU A 182 -10.37 0.37 10.12
C GLU A 182 -9.10 -0.46 10.35
N TRP A 183 -7.99 0.02 9.79
CA TRP A 183 -6.67 -0.55 10.02
C TRP A 183 -6.09 -0.05 11.35
N SER A 184 -5.36 -0.91 12.05
CA SER A 184 -4.61 -0.51 13.24
C SER A 184 -3.48 0.46 12.88
N THR A 185 -3.02 1.25 13.85
CA THR A 185 -1.76 1.99 13.69
C THR A 185 -0.63 1.00 13.35
N PRO A 186 0.23 1.29 12.35
CA PRO A 186 1.33 0.40 11.99
C PRO A 186 2.32 0.17 13.14
N GLU A 187 2.66 -1.10 13.35
CA GLU A 187 3.65 -1.55 14.33
C GLU A 187 4.96 -1.89 13.62
N LEU A 188 6.10 -1.55 14.23
CA LEU A 188 7.41 -1.88 13.68
C LEU A 188 7.62 -3.40 13.69
N LEU A 189 7.92 -3.99 12.53
CA LEU A 189 8.18 -5.42 12.39
C LEU A 189 9.67 -5.74 12.20
N VAL A 190 10.36 -4.98 11.33
CA VAL A 190 11.80 -5.13 11.06
C VAL A 190 12.47 -3.77 11.05
N ASN A 191 13.68 -3.71 11.59
CA ASN A 191 14.56 -2.55 11.52
C ASN A 191 15.98 -2.97 11.14
N ARG A 192 16.49 -2.44 10.03
CA ARG A 192 17.86 -2.58 9.54
C ARG A 192 18.46 -1.19 9.28
N PRO A 193 19.06 -0.56 10.29
CA PRO A 193 19.68 0.75 10.13
C PRO A 193 20.74 0.74 9.02
N GLY A 194 20.75 1.75 8.15
CA GLY A 194 21.70 1.86 7.03
C GLY A 194 21.37 1.01 5.80
N HIS A 195 20.24 0.31 5.80
CA HIS A 195 19.71 -0.45 4.67
C HIS A 195 18.49 0.24 4.06
N ILE A 196 18.11 -0.19 2.86
CA ILE A 196 16.85 0.17 2.22
C ILE A 196 16.02 -1.10 2.01
N LEU A 197 14.83 -1.16 2.63
CA LEU A 197 13.94 -2.33 2.61
C LEU A 197 12.69 -2.04 1.78
N TRP A 198 12.50 -2.77 0.69
CA TRP A 198 11.36 -2.60 -0.22
C TRP A 198 10.51 -3.86 -0.34
N TYR A 199 9.26 -3.68 -0.76
CA TYR A 199 8.33 -4.74 -1.17
C TYR A 199 8.21 -5.90 -0.16
N PRO A 200 7.87 -5.60 1.12
CA PRO A 200 7.65 -6.66 2.10
C PRO A 200 6.43 -7.49 1.70
N SER A 201 6.52 -8.82 1.83
CA SER A 201 5.39 -9.73 1.58
C SER A 201 5.49 -10.98 2.45
N LEU A 202 4.35 -11.60 2.72
CA LEU A 202 4.26 -12.84 3.48
C LEU A 202 3.95 -14.02 2.56
N GLN A 203 4.61 -15.13 2.80
CA GLN A 203 4.35 -16.40 2.12
C GLN A 203 4.12 -17.51 3.15
N PRO A 204 3.27 -18.52 2.85
CA PRO A 204 3.15 -19.70 3.70
C PRO A 204 4.47 -20.48 3.78
N LEU A 205 4.60 -21.35 4.78
CA LEU A 205 5.81 -22.16 5.00
C LEU A 205 5.81 -23.46 4.20
N ASN A 206 4.80 -23.71 3.37
CA ASN A 206 4.55 -24.98 2.70
C ASN A 206 4.48 -26.18 3.67
N SER A 207 4.07 -25.94 4.91
CA SER A 207 3.81 -27.02 5.87
C SER A 207 2.62 -27.87 5.43
N ALA A 208 2.49 -29.09 5.98
CA ALA A 208 1.30 -29.93 5.72
C ALA A 208 -0.02 -29.19 6.04
N LYS A 209 -0.02 -28.35 7.08
CA LYS A 209 -1.16 -27.50 7.45
C LYS A 209 -1.42 -26.39 6.41
N ASP A 210 -0.38 -25.78 5.85
CA ASP A 210 -0.54 -24.77 4.79
C ASP A 210 -1.12 -25.38 3.52
N ILE A 211 -0.61 -26.55 3.12
CA ILE A 211 -1.09 -27.30 1.96
C ILE A 211 -2.56 -27.70 2.16
N ALA A 212 -2.89 -28.28 3.31
CA ALA A 212 -4.26 -28.69 3.63
C ALA A 212 -5.25 -27.50 3.62
N ASN A 213 -4.82 -26.33 4.10
CA ASN A 213 -5.66 -25.13 4.14
C ASN A 213 -5.62 -24.30 2.85
N LYS A 214 -4.84 -24.74 1.85
CA LYS A 214 -4.57 -24.02 0.60
C LYS A 214 -4.09 -22.58 0.86
N ASN A 215 -3.18 -22.42 1.82
CA ASN A 215 -2.59 -21.13 2.12
C ASN A 215 -1.71 -20.64 0.96
N THR A 216 -1.73 -19.33 0.73
CA THR A 216 -0.99 -18.62 -0.32
C THR A 216 -0.56 -17.25 0.22
N CYS A 217 0.10 -16.42 -0.59
CA CYS A 217 0.35 -15.02 -0.20
C CYS A 217 -0.93 -14.21 0.09
N LEU A 218 -2.09 -14.62 -0.43
CA LEU A 218 -3.38 -13.96 -0.17
C LEU A 218 -4.10 -14.51 1.07
N LYS A 219 -3.72 -15.72 1.52
CA LYS A 219 -4.35 -16.45 2.62
C LYS A 219 -3.30 -17.14 3.48
N LEU A 220 -3.05 -16.62 4.67
CA LEU A 220 -1.98 -17.04 5.58
C LEU A 220 -2.52 -17.81 6.79
N GLY A 221 -1.66 -18.65 7.37
CA GLY A 221 -1.89 -19.31 8.64
C GLY A 221 -1.27 -18.58 9.84
N GLN A 222 -1.00 -19.31 10.92
CA GLN A 222 -0.38 -18.79 12.14
C GLN A 222 1.09 -18.39 11.95
N LYS A 223 1.80 -19.02 11.02
CA LYS A 223 3.19 -18.69 10.70
C LYS A 223 3.31 -18.38 9.22
N ALA A 224 4.13 -17.39 8.88
CA ALA A 224 4.44 -17.02 7.51
C ALA A 224 5.89 -16.60 7.39
N ARG A 225 6.52 -16.90 6.25
CA ARG A 225 7.86 -16.41 5.91
C ARG A 225 7.74 -14.98 5.40
N LEU A 226 8.56 -14.10 5.93
CA LEU A 226 8.67 -12.71 5.49
C LEU A 226 9.69 -12.62 4.36
N PHE A 227 9.28 -12.10 3.21
CA PHE A 227 10.13 -11.74 2.09
C PHE A 227 10.21 -10.21 1.97
N PHE A 228 11.38 -9.69 1.63
CA PHE A 228 11.57 -8.27 1.29
C PHE A 228 12.84 -8.11 0.45
N LYS A 229 12.91 -7.05 -0.33
CA LYS A 229 14.14 -6.64 -1.02
C LYS A 229 14.98 -5.82 -0.04
N ASP A 230 16.21 -6.25 0.20
CA ASP A 230 17.22 -5.53 0.98
C ASP A 230 18.26 -4.92 0.03
N MET A 231 18.61 -3.66 0.25
CA MET A 231 19.64 -2.97 -0.51
C MET A 231 20.64 -2.29 0.40
N HIS A 232 21.91 -2.62 0.22
CA HIS A 232 23.02 -2.14 1.02
C HIS A 232 24.35 -2.35 0.27
N ASN A 233 25.27 -1.38 0.31
CA ASN A 233 26.59 -1.43 -0.35
C ASN A 233 26.53 -1.94 -1.81
N ASP A 234 25.68 -1.30 -2.63
CA ASP A 234 25.44 -1.62 -4.05
C ASP A 234 24.89 -3.02 -4.35
N LYS A 235 24.54 -3.80 -3.32
CA LYS A 235 23.82 -5.06 -3.47
C LYS A 235 22.32 -4.83 -3.32
N ALA A 236 21.55 -5.61 -4.06
CA ALA A 236 20.09 -5.59 -4.04
C ALA A 236 19.56 -7.01 -4.12
N GLU A 237 19.13 -7.56 -2.99
CA GLU A 237 18.79 -8.99 -2.85
C GLU A 237 17.40 -9.16 -2.27
N TYR A 238 16.66 -10.18 -2.69
CA TYR A 238 15.43 -10.59 -1.99
C TYR A 238 15.78 -11.58 -0.89
N LEU A 239 15.48 -11.20 0.35
CA LEU A 239 15.77 -11.99 1.54
C LEU A 239 14.50 -12.61 2.11
N SER A 240 14.67 -13.70 2.86
CA SER A 240 13.56 -14.38 3.54
C SER A 240 13.94 -14.98 4.90
N GLU A 241 14.69 -14.20 5.67
CA GLU A 241 15.38 -14.64 6.89
C GLU A 241 14.47 -14.76 8.12
N TYR A 242 13.29 -14.13 8.10
CA TYR A 242 12.38 -14.11 9.23
C TYR A 242 11.14 -14.97 8.99
N ILE A 243 10.67 -15.62 10.06
CA ILE A 243 9.33 -16.20 10.15
C ILE A 243 8.53 -15.34 11.13
N VAL A 244 7.38 -14.84 10.65
CA VAL A 244 6.40 -14.14 11.46
C VAL A 244 5.47 -15.18 12.09
N GLU A 245 5.29 -15.12 13.40
CA GLU A 245 4.34 -15.95 14.15
C GLU A 245 3.27 -15.07 14.79
N PHE A 246 2.02 -15.27 14.37
CA PHE A 246 0.87 -14.53 14.84
C PHE A 246 0.34 -15.10 16.17
N LYS A 247 -0.05 -14.21 17.09
CA LYS A 247 -0.64 -14.55 18.40
C LYS A 247 -2.01 -13.88 18.54
N LYS A 248 -2.96 -14.58 19.15
CA LYS A 248 -4.32 -14.09 19.40
C LYS A 248 -4.39 -13.29 20.70
#